data_AF-A0A7S0MP32-F1
#
_entry.id   AF-A0A7S0MP32-F1
#
_cell.length_a   1.000
_cell.length_b   1.000
_cell.length_c   1.000
_cell.angle_alpha   90.00
_cell.angle_beta   90.00
_cell.angle_gamma   90.00
#
_symmetry.space_group_name_H-M   'P 1'
#
loop_
_entity.id
_entity.type
_entity.pdbx_description
1 polymer ?
#
loop_
_entity_poly.entity_id
_entity_poly.type
_entity_poly.pdbx_seq_one_letter_code
_entity_poly.pdbx_strand_id
1 'polypeptide(L)'
;NSVSWRVSMSSTAVETQDSIEERRCRICFESDENEGNGLISPCVCQGSQKFIHMACLRTWQRSVLLNQHNHPAMSRDESRHVKCSVCQTQFDLSPPSRMELLEDLSAICASDLKAGLMLIATDAFSASPNTDIPTMWQGLFALRRGG
;
A
#
# COMPACT_ATOMS: atom_id res chain seq x y z
N ASN A 1 13.09 -11.44 -61.08
CA ASN A 1 13.04 -12.22 -59.82
C ASN A 1 12.81 -11.25 -58.67
N SER A 2 11.57 -10.96 -58.30
CA SER A 2 11.25 -10.25 -57.06
C SER A 2 9.85 -10.66 -56.66
N VAL A 3 9.76 -11.50 -55.63
CA VAL A 3 8.52 -12.13 -55.18
C VAL A 3 7.88 -11.19 -54.17
N SER A 4 6.77 -10.56 -54.56
CA SER A 4 5.93 -9.73 -53.71
C SER A 4 5.13 -10.63 -52.77
N TRP A 5 5.53 -10.75 -51.51
CA TRP A 5 4.69 -11.37 -50.49
C TRP A 5 3.60 -10.37 -50.09
N ARG A 6 2.37 -10.60 -50.57
CA ARG A 6 1.18 -9.93 -50.06
C ARG A 6 0.33 -11.02 -49.43
N VAL A 7 0.44 -11.18 -48.11
CA VAL A 7 -0.44 -12.06 -47.36
C VAL A 7 -1.67 -11.24 -46.96
N SER A 8 -2.76 -11.50 -47.66
CA SER A 8 -4.11 -11.11 -47.24
C SER A 8 -4.44 -11.88 -45.97
N MET A 9 -4.59 -11.19 -44.85
CA MET A 9 -5.09 -11.77 -43.61
C MET A 9 -6.52 -11.29 -43.39
N SER A 10 -7.44 -12.24 -43.56
CA SER A 10 -8.88 -12.11 -43.41
C SER A 10 -9.26 -11.52 -42.06
N SER A 11 -10.25 -10.63 -42.09
CA SER A 11 -10.93 -10.09 -40.92
C SER A 11 -11.51 -11.20 -40.05
N THR A 12 -10.79 -11.59 -38.99
CA THR A 12 -11.43 -12.18 -37.82
C THR A 12 -11.87 -11.04 -36.92
N ALA A 13 -13.18 -10.94 -36.71
CA ALA A 13 -13.76 -10.12 -35.65
C ALA A 13 -13.17 -10.60 -34.33
N VAL A 14 -12.24 -9.82 -33.78
CA VAL A 14 -11.73 -10.02 -32.43
C VAL A 14 -12.78 -9.47 -31.49
N GLU A 15 -13.61 -10.38 -30.96
CA GLU A 15 -14.43 -10.11 -29.78
C GLU A 15 -13.47 -9.68 -28.67
N THR A 16 -13.61 -8.44 -28.23
CA THR A 16 -12.73 -7.81 -27.25
C THR A 16 -13.05 -8.37 -25.86
N GLN A 17 -12.53 -9.56 -25.57
CA GLN A 17 -12.35 -10.07 -24.20
C GLN A 17 -11.22 -9.28 -23.53
N ASP A 18 -11.46 -7.99 -23.26
CA ASP A 18 -10.46 -7.04 -22.74
C ASP A 18 -10.98 -6.30 -21.49
N SER A 19 -11.95 -6.87 -20.78
CA SER A 19 -12.60 -6.19 -19.65
C SER A 19 -12.20 -6.71 -18.27
N ILE A 20 -11.44 -7.80 -18.20
CA ILE A 20 -11.02 -8.42 -16.92
C ILE A 20 -9.48 -8.43 -16.75
N GLU A 21 -8.69 -8.45 -17.83
CA GLU A 21 -7.21 -8.54 -17.73
C GLU A 21 -6.49 -7.24 -17.27
N GLU A 22 -7.14 -6.07 -17.26
CA GLU A 22 -6.39 -4.80 -17.15
C GLU A 22 -6.53 -4.03 -15.81
N ARG A 23 -7.39 -4.45 -14.88
CA ARG A 23 -7.53 -3.75 -13.59
C ARG A 23 -6.61 -4.37 -12.55
N ARG A 24 -5.46 -3.73 -12.35
CA ARG A 24 -4.48 -4.12 -11.32
C ARG A 24 -4.22 -2.97 -10.36
N CYS A 25 -3.99 -3.30 -9.10
CA CYS A 25 -3.59 -2.33 -8.09
C CYS A 25 -2.22 -1.74 -8.47
N ARG A 26 -2.11 -0.41 -8.59
CA ARG A 26 -0.83 0.24 -8.93
C ARG A 26 0.26 0.14 -7.86
N ILE A 27 -0.05 -0.41 -6.68
CA ILE A 27 0.86 -0.55 -5.54
C ILE A 27 1.43 -1.98 -5.48
N CYS A 28 0.57 -3.01 -5.48
CA CYS A 28 1.01 -4.41 -5.40
C CYS A 28 1.01 -5.15 -6.75
N PHE A 29 0.47 -4.55 -7.80
CA PHE A 29 0.36 -5.13 -9.14
C PHE A 29 -0.51 -6.39 -9.26
N GLU A 30 -1.33 -6.67 -8.25
CA GLU A 30 -2.31 -7.76 -8.23
C GLU A 30 -3.69 -7.32 -8.71
N SER A 31 -4.48 -8.27 -9.21
CA SER A 31 -5.87 -8.14 -9.66
C SER A 31 -6.87 -8.24 -8.49
N ASP A 32 -8.14 -7.97 -8.77
CA ASP A 32 -9.27 -8.00 -7.82
C ASP A 32 -9.74 -9.43 -7.44
N GLU A 33 -8.86 -10.43 -7.52
CA GLU A 33 -9.22 -11.85 -7.40
C GLU A 33 -9.49 -12.29 -5.96
N ASN A 34 -9.21 -11.45 -4.97
CA ASN A 34 -9.38 -11.80 -3.57
C ASN A 34 -10.71 -11.25 -3.03
N GLU A 35 -11.70 -12.13 -2.86
CA GLU A 35 -13.05 -11.86 -2.34
C GLU A 35 -12.97 -11.05 -1.03
N GLY A 36 -13.11 -9.72 -1.14
CA GLY A 36 -13.08 -8.79 -0.01
C GLY A 36 -12.24 -7.52 -0.21
N ASN A 37 -11.32 -7.48 -1.18
CA ASN A 37 -10.43 -6.34 -1.41
C ASN A 37 -10.61 -5.70 -2.79
N GLY A 38 -11.82 -5.20 -3.06
CA GLY A 38 -12.18 -4.46 -4.27
C GLY A 38 -11.15 -3.38 -4.68
N LEU A 39 -10.89 -3.26 -5.98
CA LEU A 39 -10.13 -2.12 -6.51
C LEU A 39 -10.96 -0.83 -6.47
N ILE A 40 -10.40 0.22 -5.86
CA ILE A 40 -10.98 1.56 -5.78
C ILE A 40 -10.22 2.55 -6.67
N SER A 41 -10.87 3.69 -6.97
CA SER A 41 -10.27 4.83 -7.67
C SER A 41 -10.25 6.07 -6.75
N PRO A 42 -9.28 6.19 -5.83
CA PRO A 42 -9.32 7.18 -4.75
C PRO A 42 -8.89 8.58 -5.19
N CYS A 43 -8.62 8.80 -6.48
CA CYS A 43 -8.21 10.08 -7.04
C CYS A 43 -8.61 10.14 -8.52
N VAL A 44 -8.43 11.30 -9.15
CA VAL A 44 -8.83 11.58 -10.54
C VAL A 44 -7.89 11.02 -11.62
N CYS A 45 -7.00 10.07 -11.27
CA CYS A 45 -6.14 9.42 -12.26
C CYS A 45 -6.97 8.68 -13.33
N GLN A 46 -6.41 8.58 -14.53
CA GLN A 46 -7.02 7.88 -15.66
C GLN A 46 -6.21 6.63 -16.03
N GLY A 47 -6.80 5.76 -16.85
CA GLY A 47 -6.18 4.48 -17.25
C GLY A 47 -6.01 3.50 -16.08
N SER A 48 -5.00 2.65 -16.16
CA SER A 48 -4.67 1.64 -15.14
C SER A 48 -4.18 2.24 -13.82
N GLN A 49 -3.62 3.46 -13.84
CA GLN A 49 -3.04 4.13 -12.67
C GLN A 49 -4.07 4.60 -11.63
N LYS A 50 -5.36 4.47 -11.92
CA LYS A 50 -6.43 4.85 -10.98
C LYS A 50 -6.77 3.74 -9.99
N PHE A 51 -6.51 2.48 -10.33
CA PHE A 51 -6.93 1.33 -9.54
C PHE A 51 -5.96 1.03 -8.40
N ILE A 52 -6.47 0.96 -7.18
CA ILE A 52 -5.70 0.64 -5.97
C ILE A 52 -6.58 -0.21 -5.05
N HIS A 53 -6.04 -1.22 -4.37
CA HIS A 53 -6.76 -1.83 -3.25
C HIS A 53 -6.87 -0.85 -2.08
N MET A 54 -8.03 -0.81 -1.43
CA MET A 54 -8.21 0.02 -0.22
C MET A 54 -7.14 -0.31 0.85
N ALA A 55 -6.84 -1.59 1.05
CA ALA A 55 -5.79 -2.04 1.96
C ALA A 55 -4.41 -1.51 1.57
N CYS A 56 -4.03 -1.56 0.28
CA CYS A 56 -2.75 -1.03 -0.18
C CYS A 56 -2.63 0.48 0.04
N LEU A 57 -3.69 1.24 -0.21
CA LEU A 57 -3.71 2.68 0.06
C LEU A 57 -3.54 2.96 1.56
N ARG A 58 -4.27 2.24 2.42
CA ARG A 58 -4.15 2.37 3.89
C ARG A 58 -2.74 2.06 4.37
N THR A 59 -2.14 0.96 3.91
CA THR A 59 -0.76 0.57 4.26
C THR A 59 0.24 1.66 3.87
N TRP A 60 0.10 2.22 2.66
CA TRP A 60 0.95 3.30 2.21
C TRP A 60 0.76 4.59 3.03
N GLN A 61 -0.48 4.95 3.38
CA GLN A 61 -0.75 6.10 4.25
C GLN A 61 -0.12 5.91 5.64
N ARG A 62 -0.23 4.71 6.23
CA ARG A 62 0.42 4.38 7.52
C ARG A 62 1.94 4.49 7.42
N SER A 63 2.55 3.98 6.36
CA SER A 63 4.02 4.02 6.20
C SER A 63 4.54 5.45 6.10
N VAL A 64 3.81 6.34 5.41
CA VAL A 64 4.15 7.77 5.36
C VAL A 64 4.03 8.42 6.75
N LEU A 65 2.98 8.10 7.51
CA LEU A 65 2.77 8.65 8.86
C LEU A 65 3.82 8.18 9.88
N LEU A 66 4.31 6.94 9.77
CA LEU A 66 5.31 6.37 10.69
C LEU A 66 6.73 6.79 10.36
N ASN A 67 7.03 7.03 9.09
CA ASN A 67 8.35 7.46 8.65
C ASN A 67 8.53 8.99 8.71
N GLN A 68 7.75 9.66 9.57
CA GLN A 68 7.97 11.08 9.87
C GLN A 68 9.28 11.26 10.62
N HIS A 69 10.07 12.26 10.21
CA HIS A 69 11.33 12.56 10.86
C HIS A 69 11.11 12.98 12.33
N ASN A 70 11.92 12.44 13.24
CA ASN A 70 11.85 12.76 14.68
C ASN A 70 12.27 14.19 15.02
N HIS A 71 12.77 14.97 14.07
CA HIS A 71 13.21 16.34 14.32
C HIS A 71 12.02 17.33 14.28
N PRO A 72 11.74 18.08 15.35
CA PRO A 72 10.55 18.95 15.44
C PRO A 72 10.52 20.09 14.41
N ALA A 73 11.67 20.48 13.85
CA ALA A 73 11.72 21.45 12.74
C ALA A 73 11.33 20.84 11.37
N MET A 74 11.34 19.51 11.23
CA MET A 74 11.04 18.80 9.97
C MET A 74 9.69 18.06 10.00
N SER A 75 8.98 18.07 11.13
CA SER A 75 7.71 17.35 11.31
C SER A 75 6.47 18.12 10.86
N ARG A 76 6.61 19.35 10.34
CA ARG A 76 5.49 20.30 10.22
C ARG A 76 4.63 20.22 8.96
N ASP A 77 5.00 19.43 7.95
CA ASP A 77 4.18 19.31 6.73
C ASP A 77 4.42 18.00 5.96
N GLU A 78 4.10 16.87 6.58
CA GLU A 78 4.03 15.60 5.83
C GLU A 78 2.66 15.51 5.15
N SER A 79 2.58 15.86 3.86
CA SER A 79 1.32 15.85 3.10
C SER A 79 1.23 14.72 2.07
N ARG A 80 2.22 13.82 1.98
CA ARG A 80 2.15 12.73 0.99
C ARG A 80 0.96 11.81 1.25
N HIS A 81 0.67 11.48 2.51
CA HIS A 81 -0.41 10.56 2.87
C HIS A 81 -1.83 11.06 2.49
N VAL A 82 -2.00 12.35 2.17
CA VAL A 82 -3.27 12.93 1.69
C VAL A 82 -3.29 13.18 0.18
N LYS A 83 -2.15 13.22 -0.52
CA LYS A 83 -2.07 13.59 -1.94
C LYS A 83 -1.60 12.43 -2.82
N CYS A 84 -2.22 12.26 -3.98
CA CYS A 84 -1.75 11.31 -4.97
C CYS A 84 -0.41 11.76 -5.58
N SER A 85 0.59 10.89 -5.60
CA SER A 85 1.89 11.19 -6.22
C SER A 85 1.84 11.41 -7.74
N VAL A 86 0.78 10.94 -8.40
CA VAL A 86 0.62 11.01 -9.86
C VAL A 86 -0.11 12.29 -10.27
N CYS A 87 -1.32 12.51 -9.76
CA CYS A 87 -2.15 13.67 -10.14
C CYS A 87 -2.17 14.81 -9.12
N GLN A 88 -1.49 14.66 -7.98
CA GLN A 88 -1.42 15.65 -6.88
C GLN A 88 -2.77 16.02 -6.24
N THR A 89 -3.85 15.38 -6.66
CA THR A 89 -5.19 15.55 -6.06
C THR A 89 -5.26 14.84 -4.72
N GLN A 90 -6.07 15.37 -3.81
CA GLN A 90 -6.35 14.73 -2.53
C GLN A 90 -7.01 13.37 -2.75
N PHE A 91 -6.67 12.39 -1.93
CA PHE A 91 -7.38 11.12 -1.93
C PHE A 91 -8.78 11.28 -1.34
N ASP A 92 -9.78 10.64 -1.95
CA ASP A 92 -11.13 10.56 -1.39
C ASP A 92 -11.15 9.80 -0.05
N LEU A 93 -10.18 8.89 0.13
CA LEU A 93 -9.97 8.17 1.37
C LEU A 93 -8.99 8.94 2.27
N SER A 94 -9.52 9.52 3.35
CA SER A 94 -8.70 10.19 4.37
C SER A 94 -7.75 9.21 5.07
N PRO A 95 -6.51 9.66 5.41
CA PRO A 95 -5.54 8.84 6.14
C PRO A 95 -6.09 8.42 7.51
N PRO A 96 -5.59 7.30 8.09
CA PRO A 96 -5.94 6.94 9.45
C PRO A 96 -5.43 8.02 10.42
N SER A 97 -6.15 8.21 11.53
CA SER A 97 -5.68 9.14 12.55
C SER A 97 -4.41 8.62 13.22
N ARG A 98 -3.62 9.50 13.83
CA ARG A 98 -2.47 9.07 14.66
C ARG A 98 -2.92 8.12 15.78
N MET A 99 -4.12 8.30 16.32
CA MET A 99 -4.65 7.48 17.41
C MET A 99 -4.97 6.05 16.94
N GLU A 100 -5.70 5.93 15.83
CA GLU A 100 -5.99 4.66 15.15
C GLU A 100 -4.71 3.91 14.74
N LEU A 101 -3.70 4.65 14.25
CA LEU A 101 -2.40 4.09 13.93
C LEU A 101 -1.66 3.52 15.16
N LEU A 102 -1.77 4.20 16.31
CA LEU A 102 -1.15 3.76 17.54
C LEU A 102 -1.87 2.53 18.13
N GLU A 103 -3.20 2.45 17.98
CA GLU A 103 -3.98 1.27 18.37
C GLU A 103 -3.51 0.01 17.63
N ASP A 104 -3.31 0.09 16.30
CA ASP A 104 -2.79 -1.02 15.47
C ASP A 104 -1.38 -1.49 15.90
N LEU A 105 -0.55 -0.59 16.43
CA LEU A 105 0.88 -0.86 16.72
C LEU A 105 1.20 -1.19 18.16
N SER A 106 0.39 -0.68 19.09
CA SER A 106 0.72 -0.72 20.52
C SER A 106 0.58 -2.11 21.12
N ALA A 107 -0.21 -3.01 20.50
CA ALA A 107 -0.59 -4.32 21.05
C ALA A 107 -1.12 -4.27 22.51
N ILE A 108 -1.36 -3.06 23.03
CA ILE A 108 -1.62 -2.68 24.41
C ILE A 108 -2.52 -1.46 24.32
N CYS A 109 -3.72 -1.50 24.91
CA CYS A 109 -4.63 -0.37 24.85
C CYS A 109 -4.03 0.84 25.57
N ALA A 110 -4.31 2.06 25.10
CA ALA A 110 -3.83 3.28 25.75
C ALA A 110 -4.24 3.37 27.25
N SER A 111 -5.36 2.73 27.62
CA SER A 111 -5.85 2.61 28.99
C SER A 111 -4.98 1.74 29.90
N ASP A 112 -4.18 0.84 29.32
CA ASP A 112 -3.31 -0.07 30.06
C ASP A 112 -1.97 0.61 30.42
N LEU A 113 -1.67 1.76 29.80
CA LEU A 113 -0.55 2.61 30.19
C LEU A 113 -0.86 3.36 31.49
N LYS A 114 -0.13 3.01 32.56
CA LYS A 114 -0.22 3.65 33.88
C LYS A 114 1.14 4.16 34.34
N ALA A 115 1.13 5.18 35.18
CA ALA A 115 2.34 5.66 35.84
C ALA A 115 3.01 4.49 36.61
N GLY A 116 4.32 4.33 36.44
CA GLY A 116 5.09 3.22 37.01
C GLY A 116 5.44 2.09 36.03
N LEU A 117 4.92 2.11 34.80
CA LEU A 117 5.40 1.22 33.73
C LEU A 117 6.76 1.67 33.20
N MET A 118 7.65 0.70 32.93
CA MET A 118 8.93 0.93 32.28
C MET A 118 8.95 0.31 30.88
N LEU A 119 9.53 1.02 29.91
CA LEU A 119 9.93 0.46 28.63
C LEU A 119 11.22 -0.33 28.86
N ILE A 120 11.15 -1.66 28.74
CA ILE A 120 12.28 -2.57 28.98
C ILE A 120 12.57 -3.33 27.69
N ALA A 121 13.81 -3.23 27.19
CA ALA A 121 14.32 -4.10 26.16
C ALA A 121 15.00 -5.31 26.82
N THR A 122 14.61 -6.52 26.44
CA THR A 122 15.22 -7.76 26.94
C THR A 122 15.92 -8.50 25.81
N ASP A 123 17.02 -9.21 26.10
CA ASP A 123 17.72 -10.03 25.08
C ASP A 123 16.82 -11.11 24.46
N ALA A 124 15.84 -11.61 25.23
CA ALA A 124 14.85 -12.56 24.74
C ALA A 124 13.95 -11.96 23.63
N PHE A 125 13.57 -10.68 23.75
CA PHE A 125 12.76 -9.98 22.74
C PHE A 125 13.53 -9.77 21.43
N SER A 126 14.84 -9.52 21.51
CA SER A 126 15.74 -9.43 20.36
C SER A 126 15.87 -10.74 19.59
N ALA A 127 15.76 -11.87 20.29
CA ALA A 127 16.06 -13.21 19.77
C ALA A 127 14.83 -13.91 19.16
N SER A 128 13.60 -13.56 19.55
CA SER A 128 12.38 -14.13 18.97
C SER A 128 12.03 -13.43 17.65
N PRO A 129 11.81 -14.16 16.54
CA PRO A 129 11.17 -13.57 15.37
C PRO A 129 9.78 -13.11 15.81
N ASN A 130 9.49 -11.82 15.69
CA ASN A 130 8.19 -11.26 16.02
C ASN A 130 7.12 -11.94 15.13
N THR A 131 6.41 -12.92 15.69
CA THR A 131 5.35 -13.69 15.01
C THR A 131 4.02 -12.94 15.00
N ASP A 132 3.89 -11.88 15.81
CA ASP A 132 2.70 -11.02 15.92
C ASP A 132 2.79 -9.78 15.00
N ILE A 133 3.66 -9.84 13.99
CA ILE A 133 3.62 -8.87 12.90
C ILE A 133 2.35 -9.17 12.07
N PRO A 134 1.38 -8.25 11.97
CA PRO A 134 0.22 -8.44 11.11
C PRO A 134 0.71 -8.86 9.72
N THR A 135 0.09 -9.86 9.08
CA THR A 135 0.56 -10.45 7.81
C THR A 135 0.91 -9.39 6.75
N MET A 136 0.19 -8.27 6.75
CA MET A 136 0.43 -7.05 5.97
C MET A 136 1.84 -6.45 6.07
N TRP A 137 2.55 -6.67 7.18
CA TRP A 137 3.86 -6.10 7.50
C TRP A 137 5.02 -7.08 7.32
N GLN A 138 4.73 -8.37 7.08
CA GLN A 138 5.76 -9.40 6.92
C GLN A 138 6.64 -9.15 5.68
N GLY A 139 6.10 -8.55 4.61
CA GLY A 139 6.85 -8.19 3.40
C GLY A 139 7.82 -7.01 3.57
N LEU A 140 7.54 -6.06 4.47
CA LEU A 140 8.39 -4.90 4.71
C LEU A 140 9.65 -5.23 5.52
N PHE A 141 9.59 -6.22 6.40
CA PHE A 141 10.73 -6.63 7.22
C PHE A 141 11.65 -7.67 6.55
N ALA A 142 11.18 -8.38 5.51
CA ALA A 142 11.98 -9.35 4.76
C ALA A 142 13.13 -8.69 3.96
N LEU A 143 12.95 -7.45 3.50
CA LEU A 143 13.96 -6.69 2.74
C LEU A 143 15.13 -6.14 3.59
N ARG A 144 15.04 -6.19 4.93
CA ARG A 144 16.13 -5.75 5.82
C ARG A 144 17.10 -6.88 6.20
N ARG A 145 16.82 -8.14 5.84
CA ARG A 145 17.66 -9.31 6.14
C ARG A 145 18.43 -9.84 4.94
N GLY A 146 18.65 -9.01 3.91
CA GLY A 146 19.52 -9.29 2.78
C GLY A 146 20.62 -8.23 2.70
N GLY A 147 21.66 -8.39 3.51
CA GLY A 147 22.86 -7.53 3.55
C GLY A 147 23.88 -8.12 4.50
#